data_AF-A0A7R9Q6J3-F1
#
_entry.id   AF-A0A7R9Q6J3-F1
#
_cell.length_a   1.000
_cell.length_b   1.000
_cell.length_c   1.000
_cell.angle_alpha   90.00
_cell.angle_beta   90.00
_cell.angle_gamma   90.00
#
_symmetry.space_group_name_H-M   'P 1'
#
loop_
_entity.id
_entity.type
_entity.pdbx_description
1 polymer ?
#
loop_
_entity_poly.entity_id
_entity_poly.type
_entity_poly.pdbx_seq_one_letter_code
_entity_poly.pdbx_strand_id
1 'polypeptide(L)'
;MREIDFIDGNITARAPYPDLNIKIRRNGQFVDTALNVQPGTPLEMIVYLDDESRHVYGLLVSFLKVTAISNNNNNTQEEVIILNGCSIDPYIFGNFETLDGGDSLSAKFRAFKFPESN
;
A
#
# COMPACT_ATOMS: atom_id res chain seq x y z
N MET A 1 -0.31 6.41 -23.00
CA MET A 1 -0.42 7.18 -24.28
C MET A 1 -1.19 8.45 -23.96
N ARG A 2 -0.57 9.64 -24.03
CA ARG A 2 -1.26 10.90 -23.71
C ARG A 2 -2.21 11.28 -24.85
N GLU A 3 -3.50 11.36 -24.55
CA GLU A 3 -4.51 11.86 -25.49
C GLU A 3 -4.49 13.39 -25.47
N ILE A 4 -4.17 13.99 -26.62
CA ILE A 4 -4.12 15.45 -26.81
C ILE A 4 -5.27 15.81 -27.73
N ASP A 5 -6.26 16.51 -27.19
CA ASP A 5 -7.38 17.06 -27.94
C ASP A 5 -7.02 18.48 -28.41
N PHE A 6 -7.18 18.75 -29.71
CA PHE A 6 -6.99 20.06 -30.32
C PHE A 6 -8.36 20.66 -30.63
N ILE A 7 -8.76 21.69 -29.87
CA ILE A 7 -9.93 22.53 -30.18
C ILE A 7 -9.45 23.98 -30.23
N ASP A 8 -9.63 24.63 -31.38
CA ASP A 8 -9.40 26.07 -31.60
C ASP A 8 -8.02 26.61 -31.17
N GLY A 9 -6.95 25.88 -31.47
CA GLY A 9 -5.57 26.32 -31.20
C GLY A 9 -5.11 26.20 -29.75
N ASN A 10 -5.97 25.71 -28.86
CA ASN A 10 -5.61 25.33 -27.49
C ASN A 10 -5.27 23.85 -27.42
N ILE A 11 -4.16 23.54 -26.73
CA ILE A 11 -3.77 22.17 -26.40
C ILE A 11 -4.53 21.79 -25.12
N THR A 12 -5.52 20.90 -25.24
CA THR A 12 -6.15 20.28 -24.08
C THR A 12 -5.56 18.90 -23.87
N ALA A 13 -4.92 18.69 -22.71
CA ALA A 13 -4.39 17.40 -22.29
C ALA A 13 -5.11 16.96 -21.02
N ARG A 14 -5.44 15.67 -20.92
CA ARG A 14 -6.05 15.09 -19.74
C ARG A 14 -4.99 14.38 -18.90
N ALA A 15 -5.12 14.48 -17.58
CA ALA A 15 -4.30 13.70 -16.66
C ALA A 15 -4.64 12.20 -16.81
N PRO A 16 -3.67 11.29 -16.62
CA PRO A 16 -3.92 9.85 -16.68
C PRO A 16 -4.86 9.41 -15.56
N TYR A 17 -5.55 8.30 -15.75
CA TYR A 17 -6.30 7.66 -14.66
C TYR A 17 -5.30 6.94 -13.74
N PRO A 18 -5.29 7.22 -12.43
CA PRO A 18 -4.27 6.68 -11.54
C PRO A 18 -4.53 5.23 -11.16
N ASP A 19 -3.56 4.36 -11.42
CA ASP A 19 -3.59 2.97 -10.98
C ASP A 19 -2.70 2.78 -9.73
N LEU A 20 -3.35 2.60 -8.58
CA LEU A 20 -2.69 2.37 -7.30
C LEU A 20 -2.37 0.89 -7.10
N ASN A 21 -1.12 0.58 -6.83
CA ASN A 21 -0.62 -0.77 -6.67
C ASN A 21 0.03 -0.98 -5.31
N ILE A 22 -0.02 -2.22 -4.83
CA ILE A 22 0.60 -2.65 -3.57
C ILE A 22 1.42 -3.91 -3.83
N LYS A 23 2.64 -3.95 -3.31
CA LYS A 23 3.53 -5.12 -3.33
C LYS A 23 4.14 -5.36 -1.96
N ILE A 24 4.45 -6.63 -1.69
CA ILE A 24 5.18 -7.03 -0.48
C ILE A 24 6.58 -7.48 -0.88
N ARG A 25 7.58 -7.06 -0.10
CA ARG A 25 8.98 -7.42 -0.25
C ARG A 25 9.47 -8.16 1.00
N ARG A 26 10.24 -9.23 0.80
CA ARG A 26 10.96 -9.95 1.86
C ARG A 26 12.41 -10.08 1.46
N ASN A 27 13.33 -9.64 2.31
CA ASN A 27 14.78 -9.68 2.05
C ASN A 27 15.16 -9.08 0.68
N GLY A 28 14.52 -7.96 0.29
CA GLY A 28 14.80 -7.29 -0.98
C GLY A 28 14.13 -7.89 -2.22
N GLN A 29 13.41 -9.02 -2.10
CA GLN A 29 12.70 -9.66 -3.21
C GLN A 29 11.19 -9.52 -3.07
N PHE A 30 10.50 -9.23 -4.17
CA PHE A 30 9.05 -9.18 -4.21
C PHE A 30 8.45 -10.57 -4.00
N VAL A 31 7.30 -10.58 -3.34
CA VAL A 31 6.53 -11.78 -3.06
C VAL A 31 5.37 -11.84 -4.04
N ASP A 32 5.43 -12.79 -4.97
CA ASP A 32 4.46 -12.89 -6.07
C ASP A 32 3.39 -13.97 -5.83
N THR A 33 3.45 -14.68 -4.69
CA THR A 33 2.53 -15.78 -4.35
C THR A 33 2.06 -15.70 -2.91
N ALA A 34 1.04 -16.50 -2.55
CA ALA A 34 0.67 -16.73 -1.16
C ALA A 34 1.90 -17.14 -0.34
N LEU A 35 2.07 -16.51 0.83
CA LEU A 35 3.27 -16.62 1.63
C LEU A 35 2.94 -17.23 2.99
N ASN A 36 3.53 -18.38 3.29
CA ASN A 36 3.55 -18.92 4.65
C ASN A 36 4.73 -18.29 5.40
N VAL A 37 4.44 -17.35 6.29
CA VAL A 37 5.42 -16.70 7.17
C VAL A 37 5.18 -17.06 8.62
N GLN A 38 6.26 -17.10 9.38
CA GLN A 38 6.17 -17.16 10.82
C GLN A 38 5.81 -15.77 11.37
N PRO A 39 4.99 -15.67 12.43
CA PRO A 39 4.80 -14.41 13.15
C PRO A 39 6.15 -13.78 13.53
N GLY A 40 6.26 -12.47 13.38
CA GLY A 40 7.49 -11.70 13.60
C GLY A 40 8.40 -11.58 12.39
N THR A 41 8.16 -12.33 11.30
CA THR A 41 8.96 -12.24 10.07
C THR A 41 8.95 -10.80 9.54
N PRO A 42 10.13 -10.18 9.32
CA PRO A 42 10.19 -8.83 8.78
C PRO A 42 9.81 -8.85 7.29
N LEU A 43 8.88 -7.97 6.95
CA LEU A 43 8.35 -7.74 5.62
C LEU A 43 8.33 -6.23 5.35
N GLU A 44 8.15 -5.88 4.10
CA GLU A 44 8.04 -4.49 3.67
C GLU A 44 6.90 -4.37 2.68
N MET A 45 6.01 -3.42 2.94
CA MET A 45 4.92 -3.05 2.06
C MET A 45 5.35 -1.86 1.22
N ILE A 46 5.11 -1.94 -0.08
CA ILE A 46 5.40 -0.88 -1.03
C ILE A 46 4.08 -0.53 -1.74
N VAL A 47 3.70 0.74 -1.66
CA VAL A 47 2.53 1.32 -2.35
C VAL A 47 3.05 2.27 -3.40
N TYR A 48 2.60 2.13 -4.64
CA TYR A 48 3.13 2.90 -5.77
C TYR A 48 2.06 3.12 -6.85
N LEU A 49 2.25 4.16 -7.66
CA LEU A 49 1.42 4.42 -8.84
C LEU A 49 2.03 3.77 -10.08
N ASP A 50 1.22 3.54 -11.10
CA ASP A 50 1.71 3.19 -12.43
C ASP A 50 2.63 4.30 -13.01
N ASP A 51 3.43 3.91 -14.00
CA ASP A 51 4.47 4.77 -14.57
C ASP A 51 3.93 6.06 -15.20
N GLU A 52 2.70 6.07 -15.71
CA GLU A 52 2.13 7.30 -16.29
C GLU A 52 1.70 8.27 -15.17
N SER A 53 1.11 7.74 -14.09
CA SER A 53 0.48 8.53 -13.03
C SER A 53 1.45 9.03 -11.96
N ARG A 54 2.55 8.32 -11.71
CA ARG A 54 3.57 8.73 -10.70
C ARG A 54 4.18 10.11 -10.96
N HIS A 55 4.16 10.57 -12.21
CA HIS A 55 4.67 11.87 -12.61
C HIS A 55 3.68 13.03 -12.43
N VAL A 56 2.42 12.72 -12.08
CA VAL A 56 1.32 13.70 -12.00
C VAL A 56 0.75 13.77 -10.59
N TYR A 57 0.68 12.63 -9.89
CA TYR A 57 0.05 12.51 -8.58
C TYR A 57 1.07 12.16 -7.50
N GLY A 58 0.83 12.65 -6.28
CA GLY A 58 1.57 12.24 -5.09
C GLY A 58 0.77 11.23 -4.25
N LEU A 59 1.47 10.46 -3.42
CA LEU A 59 0.87 9.48 -2.52
C LEU A 59 0.88 9.97 -1.08
N LEU A 60 -0.25 9.80 -0.39
CA LEU A 60 -0.39 10.01 1.05
C LEU A 60 -1.27 8.91 1.61
N VAL A 61 -0.74 8.12 2.54
CA VAL A 61 -1.55 7.16 3.31
C VAL A 61 -2.02 7.86 4.57
N SER A 62 -3.33 7.97 4.75
CA SER A 62 -3.95 8.55 5.95
C SER A 62 -4.56 7.49 6.87
N PHE A 63 -4.99 6.37 6.31
CA PHE A 63 -5.70 5.32 7.04
C PHE A 63 -5.40 3.95 6.41
N LEU A 64 -5.10 2.97 7.25
CA LEU A 64 -4.89 1.58 6.83
C LEU A 64 -5.48 0.64 7.88
N LYS A 65 -6.28 -0.32 7.41
CA LYS A 65 -6.95 -1.32 8.22
C LYS A 65 -6.66 -2.70 7.65
N VAL A 66 -6.31 -3.63 8.53
CA VAL A 66 -6.11 -5.04 8.18
C VAL A 66 -7.33 -5.82 8.64
N THR A 67 -7.78 -6.77 7.83
CA THR A 67 -8.92 -7.62 8.15
C THR A 67 -8.55 -9.10 8.03
N ALA A 68 -9.09 -9.93 8.91
CA ALA A 68 -9.08 -11.38 8.77
C ALA A 68 -10.51 -11.89 8.72
N ILE A 69 -10.83 -12.59 7.62
CA ILE A 69 -12.10 -13.29 7.47
C ILE A 69 -11.89 -14.71 7.97
N SER A 70 -12.55 -15.07 9.08
CA SER A 70 -12.59 -16.45 9.55
C SER A 70 -13.71 -17.22 8.85
N ASN A 71 -13.34 -18.20 8.02
CA ASN A 71 -14.27 -19.06 7.26
C ASN A 71 -15.19 -19.90 8.15
N ASN A 72 -14.93 -20.00 9.46
CA ASN A 72 -15.71 -20.86 10.35
C ASN A 72 -16.92 -20.17 10.97
N ASN A 73 -16.95 -18.83 11.13
CA ASN A 73 -17.97 -18.17 11.97
C ASN A 73 -18.47 -16.80 11.47
N ASN A 74 -18.18 -16.36 10.24
CA ASN A 74 -18.50 -15.01 9.74
C ASN A 74 -18.01 -13.85 10.65
N ASN A 75 -17.05 -14.11 11.54
CA ASN A 75 -16.42 -13.09 12.36
C ASN A 75 -15.27 -12.49 11.54
N THR A 76 -15.45 -11.23 11.15
CA THR A 76 -14.38 -10.40 10.60
C THR A 76 -13.64 -9.75 11.76
N GLN A 77 -12.38 -10.12 11.95
CA GLN A 77 -11.49 -9.38 12.84
C GLN A 77 -10.89 -8.23 12.04
N GLU A 78 -10.88 -7.03 12.60
CA GLU A 78 -10.33 -5.84 11.95
C GLU A 78 -9.47 -5.06 12.93
N GLU A 79 -8.36 -4.53 12.44
CA GLU A 79 -7.47 -3.69 13.23
C GLU A 79 -6.94 -2.54 12.38
N VAL A 80 -7.05 -1.32 12.92
CA VAL A 80 -6.49 -0.13 12.30
C VAL A 80 -5.00 -0.10 12.65
N ILE A 81 -4.15 0.00 11.65
CA ILE A 81 -2.69 0.04 11.83
C ILE A 81 -2.09 1.40 11.48
N ILE A 82 -2.74 2.18 10.61
CA ILE A 82 -2.40 3.59 10.35
C ILE A 82 -3.64 4.45 10.57
N LEU A 83 -3.48 5.54 11.32
CA LEU A 83 -4.53 6.53 11.55
C LEU A 83 -3.93 7.94 11.46
N ASN A 84 -4.57 8.82 10.69
CA ASN A 84 -4.10 10.18 10.39
C ASN A 84 -2.66 10.21 9.84
N GLY A 85 -2.27 9.17 9.10
CA GLY A 85 -0.95 9.02 8.48
C GLY A 85 0.17 8.54 9.41
N CYS A 86 -0.12 8.27 10.68
CA CYS A 86 0.83 7.70 11.63
C CYS A 86 0.47 6.26 11.96
N SER A 87 1.48 5.43 12.16
CA SER A 87 1.28 4.09 12.70
C SER A 87 0.79 4.15 14.15
N ILE A 88 -0.22 3.33 14.45
CA ILE A 88 -0.72 3.15 15.81
C ILE A 88 0.27 2.34 16.66
N ASP A 89 0.92 1.34 16.05
CA ASP A 89 1.96 0.54 16.69
C ASP A 89 3.21 0.46 15.77
N PRO A 90 4.17 1.39 15.93
CA PRO A 90 5.42 1.41 15.17
C PRO A 90 6.31 0.16 15.34
N TYR A 91 6.09 -0.66 16.37
CA TYR A 91 6.85 -1.89 16.58
C TYR A 91 6.37 -3.01 15.65
N ILE A 92 5.06 -3.04 15.37
CA ILE A 92 4.43 -4.01 14.47
C ILE A 92 4.45 -3.51 13.03
N PHE A 93 4.10 -2.25 12.80
CA PHE A 93 4.00 -1.65 11.47
C PHE A 93 4.65 -0.25 11.49
N GLY A 94 5.68 -0.03 10.69
CA GLY A 94 6.38 1.25 10.61
C GLY A 94 5.55 2.33 9.91
N ASN A 95 5.96 3.59 10.07
CA ASN A 95 5.42 4.67 9.25
C ASN A 95 5.83 4.50 7.79
N PHE A 96 5.04 5.07 6.88
CA PHE A 96 5.40 5.13 5.48
C PHE A 96 6.49 6.17 5.24
N GLU A 97 7.49 5.78 4.45
CA GLU A 97 8.63 6.60 4.04
C GLU A 97 8.73 6.60 2.50
N THR A 98 9.21 7.70 1.93
CA THR A 98 9.46 7.83 0.49
C THR A 98 10.93 7.58 0.17
N LEU A 99 11.28 6.33 -0.15
CA LEU A 99 12.68 5.92 -0.35
C LEU A 99 13.24 6.28 -1.73
N ASP A 100 12.38 6.58 -2.69
CA ASP A 100 12.72 6.79 -4.11
C ASP A 100 12.45 8.23 -4.59
N GLY A 101 12.44 9.19 -3.67
CA GLY A 101 12.21 10.60 -4.01
C GLY A 101 10.73 10.99 -4.11
N GLY A 102 9.80 10.11 -3.71
CA GLY A 102 8.38 10.42 -3.58
C GLY A 102 7.46 9.62 -4.51
N ASP A 103 8.01 8.75 -5.34
CA ASP A 103 7.25 7.96 -6.32
C ASP A 103 6.55 6.75 -5.68
N SER A 104 7.09 6.25 -4.56
CA SER A 104 6.48 5.18 -3.77
C SER A 104 6.55 5.43 -2.27
N LEU A 105 5.63 4.77 -1.56
CA LEU A 105 5.60 4.71 -0.11
C LEU A 105 6.01 3.31 0.35
N SER A 106 7.03 3.25 1.20
CA SER A 106 7.50 2.01 1.82
C SER A 106 7.24 2.02 3.32
N ALA A 107 6.71 0.92 3.86
CA ALA A 107 6.60 0.69 5.29
C ALA A 107 7.08 -0.71 5.65
N LYS A 108 7.97 -0.81 6.64
CA LYS A 108 8.42 -2.09 7.19
C LYS A 108 7.44 -2.58 8.23
N PHE A 109 7.14 -3.86 8.25
CA PHE A 109 6.26 -4.45 9.25
C PHE A 109 6.70 -5.87 9.62
N ARG A 110 6.23 -6.33 10.77
CA ARG A 110 6.41 -7.71 11.21
C ARG A 110 5.11 -8.46 10.95
N ALA A 111 5.20 -9.64 10.34
CA ALA A 111 4.03 -10.49 10.18
C ALA A 111 3.36 -10.74 11.53
N PHE A 112 2.06 -10.54 11.65
CA PHE A 112 1.30 -10.80 12.87
C PHE A 112 0.06 -11.62 12.56
N LYS A 113 -0.47 -12.29 13.59
CA LYS A 113 -1.72 -13.04 13.53
C LYS A 113 -2.66 -12.39 14.52
N PHE A 114 -3.92 -12.26 14.14
CA PHE A 114 -4.95 -11.87 15.10
C PHE A 114 -5.01 -12.89 16.25
N PRO A 115 -5.26 -12.44 17.48
CA PRO A 115 -5.49 -13.35 18.59
C PRO A 115 -6.68 -14.26 18.28
N GLU A 116 -6.59 -15.52 18.71
CA GLU A 116 -7.72 -16.44 18.55
C GLU A 116 -8.90 -15.92 19.37
N SER A 117 -10.06 -15.81 18.73
CA SER A 117 -11.30 -15.55 19.45
C SER A 117 -11.65 -16.80 20.24
N ASN A 118 -11.56 -16.72 21.57
CA ASN A 118 -12.10 -17.75 22.47
C ASN A 118 -13.61 -17.93 22.27
#